data_AF-A0A1H4RZ85-F1
#
_entry.id   AF-A0A1H4RZ85-F1
#
_cell.length_a   1.000
_cell.length_b   1.000
_cell.length_c   1.000
_cell.angle_alpha   90.00
_cell.angle_beta   90.00
_cell.angle_gamma   90.00
#
_symmetry.space_group_name_H-M   'P 1'
#
loop_
_entity.id
_entity.type
_entity.pdbx_description
1 polymer ?
#
loop_
_entity_poly.entity_id
_entity_poly.type
_entity_poly.pdbx_seq_one_letter_code
_entity_poly.pdbx_strand_id
1 'polypeptide(L)'
;MLGQSMDKRVVFDFEIDFLNGGGVQGQGFRLDVDSEEIDDRDLGDAVVRDLRLLMVGEVRILNKQIIQERHKRGSRPVADANGSVGPLYVDLSHTVYEGLVTLKGFPAPIICDFLSREDSRKIYDADTRFQIGRIDMVANTGTYLDSPFHRFEHGKDLSELELASLVGLDAVVARVTGQARRAVSREVFLPLDVRGKAVLVETGWSRHWATEQYFEGHSFLTRDAAEYLRAEGAALVGIDSYNIDDTTDGARPVHTILLGAEIPIVEHMCQLERLPASGFSFTAVPVKVKGMGTFPVRAFATLRSA
;
A
#
# COMPACT_ATOMS: atom_id res chain seq x y z
N MET A 1 -11.26 9.51 30.47
CA MET A 1 -9.82 9.22 30.29
C MET A 1 -9.68 7.72 30.17
N LEU A 2 -9.69 7.19 28.94
CA LEU A 2 -9.37 5.79 28.67
C LEU A 2 -7.88 5.75 28.36
N GLY A 3 -7.10 5.07 29.21
CA GLY A 3 -5.67 4.91 29.03
C GLY A 3 -5.38 4.22 27.71
N GLN A 4 -4.62 4.88 26.85
CA GLN A 4 -4.04 4.24 25.68
C GLN A 4 -3.07 3.16 26.19
N SER A 5 -3.32 1.90 25.83
CA SER A 5 -2.32 0.85 26.00
C SER A 5 -1.06 1.27 25.25
N MET A 6 0.03 1.51 25.96
CA MET A 6 1.32 1.73 25.33
C MET A 6 1.89 0.37 24.91
N ASP A 7 1.88 0.18 23.60
CA ASP A 7 2.48 -0.92 22.85
C ASP A 7 3.98 -1.14 23.20
N LYS A 8 4.39 -2.41 23.42
CA LYS A 8 5.72 -2.80 23.91
C LYS A 8 6.46 -3.68 22.90
N ARG A 9 7.78 -3.50 22.79
CA ARG A 9 8.68 -4.34 22.00
C ARG A 9 9.84 -4.82 22.85
N VAL A 10 10.37 -6.00 22.54
CA VAL A 10 11.67 -6.41 23.04
C VAL A 10 12.74 -6.12 21.98
N VAL A 11 13.88 -5.61 22.41
CA VAL A 11 15.12 -5.46 21.63
C VAL A 11 16.12 -6.44 22.19
N PHE A 12 16.74 -7.26 21.36
CA PHE A 12 17.72 -8.25 21.79
C PHE A 12 18.67 -8.62 20.66
N ASP A 13 19.81 -9.16 21.02
CA ASP A 13 20.74 -9.82 20.11
C ASP A 13 20.45 -11.33 20.15
N PHE A 14 20.73 -12.05 19.07
CA PHE A 14 20.59 -13.51 19.06
C PHE A 14 21.72 -14.18 18.31
N GLU A 15 22.02 -15.42 18.70
CA GLU A 15 22.87 -16.33 17.96
C GLU A 15 22.12 -17.66 17.78
N ILE A 16 22.15 -18.20 16.57
CA ILE A 16 21.53 -19.49 16.25
C ILE A 16 22.57 -20.35 15.53
N ASP A 17 22.87 -21.51 16.10
CA ASP A 17 23.69 -22.53 15.46
C ASP A 17 22.83 -23.44 14.59
N PHE A 18 23.35 -23.91 13.46
CA PHE A 18 22.67 -24.90 12.63
C PHE A 18 23.26 -26.30 12.81
N LEU A 19 22.40 -27.31 12.84
CA LEU A 19 22.76 -28.73 12.98
C LEU A 19 23.62 -29.23 11.82
N ASN A 20 23.58 -28.57 10.66
CA ASN A 20 24.42 -28.87 9.50
C ASN A 20 25.72 -28.02 9.44
N GLY A 21 26.03 -27.27 10.50
CA GLY A 21 27.19 -26.41 10.60
C GLY A 21 26.93 -24.97 10.16
N GLY A 22 27.70 -24.04 10.71
CA GLY A 22 27.46 -22.60 10.56
C GLY A 22 26.41 -22.06 11.55
N GLY A 23 26.11 -20.77 11.44
CA GLY A 23 25.14 -20.10 12.30
C GLY A 23 24.74 -18.73 11.79
N VAL A 24 23.73 -18.13 12.40
CA VAL A 24 23.28 -16.76 12.15
C VAL A 24 23.32 -15.96 13.45
N GLN A 25 23.78 -14.70 13.36
CA GLN A 25 23.79 -13.77 14.48
C GLN A 25 23.02 -12.51 14.10
N GLY A 26 22.20 -12.00 15.02
CA GLY A 26 21.46 -10.75 14.87
C GLY A 26 21.75 -9.79 16.02
N GLN A 27 21.79 -8.49 15.73
CA GLN A 27 22.00 -7.44 16.73
C GLN A 27 20.86 -6.42 16.71
N GLY A 28 20.40 -6.02 17.89
CA GLY A 28 19.31 -5.05 18.06
C GLY A 28 17.99 -5.48 17.41
N PHE A 29 17.76 -6.80 17.32
CA PHE A 29 16.56 -7.37 16.73
C PHE A 29 15.34 -6.97 17.55
N ARG A 30 14.23 -6.62 16.88
CA ARG A 30 13.03 -6.12 17.55
C ARG A 30 11.84 -7.04 17.30
N LEU A 31 11.15 -7.44 18.36
CA LEU A 31 9.95 -8.27 18.29
C LEU A 31 8.83 -7.67 19.13
N ASP A 32 7.60 -7.67 18.58
CA ASP A 32 6.39 -7.19 19.26
C ASP A 32 5.99 -8.21 20.36
N VAL A 33 5.69 -7.74 21.58
CA VAL A 33 5.32 -8.61 22.71
C VAL A 33 4.12 -8.07 23.48
N ASP A 34 3.19 -8.96 23.82
CA ASP A 34 1.94 -8.61 24.53
C ASP A 34 2.10 -8.55 26.07
N SER A 35 3.23 -9.04 26.61
CA SER A 35 3.49 -9.17 28.05
C SER A 35 4.72 -8.39 28.52
N GLU A 36 4.78 -8.11 29.83
CA GLU A 36 5.96 -7.52 30.50
C GLU A 36 7.13 -8.51 30.64
N GLU A 37 6.85 -9.79 30.45
CA GLU A 37 7.81 -10.87 30.57
C GLU A 37 7.57 -11.83 29.41
N ILE A 38 8.51 -11.87 28.48
CA ILE A 38 8.67 -12.96 27.52
C ILE A 38 9.97 -13.67 27.91
N ASP A 39 10.04 -14.99 27.87
CA ASP A 39 11.30 -15.68 28.16
C ASP A 39 12.19 -15.78 26.90
N ASP A 40 13.45 -16.18 27.08
CA ASP A 40 14.42 -16.24 25.98
C ASP A 40 14.14 -17.39 25.02
N ARG A 41 13.46 -18.44 25.48
CA ARG A 41 13.09 -19.58 24.64
C ARG A 41 12.00 -19.18 23.65
N ASP A 42 10.95 -18.51 24.14
CA ASP A 42 9.86 -18.01 23.31
C ASP A 42 10.35 -16.99 22.27
N LEU A 43 11.34 -16.16 22.65
CA LEU A 43 12.00 -15.26 21.69
C LEU A 43 12.79 -16.01 20.63
N GLY A 44 13.57 -17.02 21.04
CA GLY A 44 14.28 -17.88 20.11
C GLY A 44 13.34 -18.56 19.12
N ASP A 45 12.26 -19.17 19.63
CA ASP A 45 11.25 -19.85 18.83
C ASP A 45 10.55 -18.89 17.84
N ALA A 46 10.28 -17.66 18.26
CA ALA A 46 9.69 -16.63 17.40
C ALA A 46 10.64 -16.25 16.25
N VAL A 47 11.93 -16.02 16.54
CA VAL A 47 12.94 -15.71 15.50
C VAL A 47 13.06 -16.85 14.50
N VAL A 48 13.16 -18.09 14.97
CA VAL A 48 13.26 -19.29 14.12
C VAL A 48 12.05 -19.41 13.20
N ARG A 49 10.85 -19.21 13.75
CA ARG A 49 9.59 -19.31 13.01
C ARG A 49 9.45 -18.20 11.97
N ASP A 50 9.72 -16.96 12.35
CA ASP A 50 9.53 -15.80 11.48
C ASP A 50 10.56 -15.74 10.36
N LEU A 51 11.81 -16.12 10.65
CA LEU A 51 12.88 -16.24 9.65
C LEU A 51 12.83 -17.58 8.88
N ARG A 52 11.89 -18.46 9.22
CA ARG A 52 11.71 -19.79 8.61
C ARG A 52 13.00 -20.61 8.57
N LEU A 53 13.79 -20.52 9.64
CA LEU A 53 15.07 -21.21 9.74
C LEU A 53 14.85 -22.72 9.92
N LEU A 54 15.63 -23.51 9.20
CA LEU A 54 15.61 -24.98 9.25
C LEU A 54 16.90 -25.51 9.88
N MET A 55 16.85 -26.74 10.39
CA MET A 55 17.99 -27.41 11.04
C MET A 55 18.59 -26.59 12.18
N VAL A 56 17.74 -25.92 12.97
CA VAL A 56 18.18 -25.11 14.10
C VAL A 56 18.68 -26.00 15.24
N GLY A 57 19.88 -25.69 15.73
CA GLY A 57 20.49 -26.25 16.93
C GLY A 57 20.27 -25.35 18.14
N GLU A 58 21.35 -24.90 18.77
CA GLU A 58 21.28 -24.03 19.94
C GLU A 58 20.86 -22.60 19.55
N VAL A 59 19.99 -21.99 20.36
CA VAL A 59 19.55 -20.60 20.22
C VAL A 59 19.92 -19.85 21.49
N ARG A 60 20.67 -18.76 21.36
CA ARG A 60 21.09 -17.88 22.46
C ARG A 60 20.49 -16.49 22.27
N ILE A 61 19.83 -15.97 23.30
CA ILE A 61 19.35 -14.58 23.37
C ILE A 61 20.30 -13.77 24.24
N LEU A 62 20.67 -12.59 23.79
CA LEU A 62 21.66 -11.70 24.39
C LEU A 62 21.11 -10.27 24.45
N ASN A 63 21.63 -9.44 25.35
CA ASN A 63 21.35 -7.98 25.39
C ASN A 63 19.87 -7.58 25.33
N LYS A 64 19.00 -8.38 25.97
CA LYS A 64 17.55 -8.20 25.95
C LYS A 64 17.09 -6.99 26.75
N GLN A 65 16.27 -6.14 26.14
CA GLN A 65 15.67 -4.96 26.76
C GLN A 65 14.25 -4.74 26.23
N ILE A 66 13.29 -4.42 27.11
CA ILE A 66 11.95 -4.01 26.70
C ILE A 66 11.93 -2.50 26.46
N ILE A 67 11.40 -2.09 25.30
CA ILE A 67 11.20 -0.70 24.89
C ILE A 67 9.71 -0.41 24.67
N GLN A 68 9.33 0.86 24.78
CA GLN A 68 8.00 1.35 24.42
C GLN A 68 8.09 2.05 23.06
N GLU A 69 7.42 1.52 22.04
CA GLU A 69 7.44 2.05 20.67
C GLU A 69 6.07 1.77 20.02
N ARG A 70 5.52 2.74 19.26
CA ARG A 70 4.20 2.62 18.60
C ARG A 70 4.22 1.46 17.57
N HIS A 71 3.22 0.58 17.59
CA HIS A 71 3.14 -0.59 16.70
C HIS A 71 3.20 -0.26 15.20
N LYS A 72 3.79 -1.19 14.42
CA LYS A 72 3.66 -1.30 12.96
C LYS A 72 2.68 -2.40 12.50
N ARG A 73 2.04 -3.12 13.42
CA ARG A 73 0.98 -4.11 13.12
C ARG A 73 -0.39 -3.45 13.24
N GLY A 74 -1.07 -3.28 12.11
CA GLY A 74 -2.43 -2.76 12.02
C GLY A 74 -3.38 -3.51 12.93
N SER A 75 -4.26 -2.75 13.59
CA SER A 75 -5.23 -3.21 14.56
C SER A 75 -6.13 -4.33 14.03
N ARG A 76 -6.48 -5.27 14.92
CA ARG A 76 -7.55 -6.25 14.71
C ARG A 76 -8.86 -5.52 14.36
N PRO A 77 -9.69 -6.03 13.43
CA PRO A 77 -10.98 -5.42 13.14
C PRO A 77 -11.87 -5.42 14.38
N VAL A 78 -12.44 -4.26 14.69
CA VAL A 78 -13.53 -4.14 15.65
C VAL A 78 -14.78 -4.72 14.99
N ALA A 79 -15.46 -5.66 15.65
CA ALA A 79 -16.69 -6.27 15.15
C ALA A 79 -17.83 -5.24 15.13
N ASP A 80 -18.57 -5.17 14.03
CA ASP A 80 -19.78 -4.35 13.90
C ASP A 80 -20.93 -4.90 14.76
N ALA A 81 -21.74 -3.99 15.29
CA ALA A 81 -22.78 -4.22 16.30
C ALA A 81 -23.99 -5.08 15.84
N ASN A 82 -23.98 -5.65 14.63
CA ASN A 82 -25.18 -6.26 14.02
C ASN A 82 -25.02 -7.70 13.49
N GLY A 83 -23.96 -8.44 13.83
CA GLY A 83 -23.96 -9.91 13.74
C GLY A 83 -24.08 -10.56 12.34
N SER A 84 -24.13 -9.79 11.24
CA SER A 84 -24.02 -10.30 9.87
C SER A 84 -22.59 -10.14 9.39
N VAL A 85 -21.85 -11.24 9.26
CA VAL A 85 -20.43 -11.20 8.86
C VAL A 85 -20.33 -11.20 7.32
N GLY A 86 -20.58 -10.04 6.73
CA GLY A 86 -20.20 -9.78 5.34
C GLY A 86 -18.69 -9.52 5.23
N PRO A 87 -18.12 -9.56 4.02
CA PRO A 87 -16.73 -9.14 3.80
C PRO A 87 -16.53 -7.69 4.28
N LEU A 88 -15.48 -7.45 5.06
CA LEU A 88 -15.12 -6.11 5.51
C LEU A 88 -14.27 -5.44 4.43
N TYR A 89 -14.73 -4.29 3.94
CA TYR A 89 -13.99 -3.50 2.95
C TYR A 89 -13.20 -2.38 3.62
N VAL A 90 -11.94 -2.25 3.24
CA VAL A 90 -11.12 -1.09 3.60
C VAL A 90 -10.92 -0.26 2.34
N ASP A 91 -11.41 0.97 2.40
CA ASP A 91 -11.25 1.95 1.33
C ASP A 91 -9.84 2.54 1.36
N LEU A 92 -9.13 2.40 0.24
CA LEU A 92 -7.71 2.79 0.13
C LEU A 92 -7.54 4.00 -0.79
N SER A 93 -8.61 4.75 -1.03
CA SER A 93 -8.63 5.88 -1.95
C SER A 93 -8.89 7.22 -1.28
N HIS A 94 -8.20 8.26 -1.71
CA HIS A 94 -8.52 9.62 -1.34
C HIS A 94 -9.77 10.14 -2.09
N THR A 95 -10.59 10.93 -1.40
CA THR A 95 -11.75 11.60 -2.00
C THR A 95 -11.29 12.66 -3.00
N VAL A 96 -11.82 12.63 -4.22
CA VAL A 96 -11.67 13.70 -5.22
C VAL A 96 -12.77 14.75 -5.02
N TYR A 97 -12.39 16.02 -4.94
CA TYR A 97 -13.29 17.16 -4.76
C TYR A 97 -12.75 18.40 -5.50
N GLU A 98 -13.62 19.39 -5.73
CA GLU A 98 -13.29 20.67 -6.37
C GLU A 98 -12.04 21.30 -5.73
N GLY A 99 -11.05 21.67 -6.54
CA GLY A 99 -9.85 22.35 -6.03
C GLY A 99 -8.81 21.42 -5.37
N LEU A 100 -9.01 20.10 -5.38
CA LEU A 100 -8.00 19.14 -4.91
C LEU A 100 -6.73 19.23 -5.77
N VAL A 101 -5.60 19.61 -5.17
CA VAL A 101 -4.28 19.57 -5.83
C VAL A 101 -3.61 18.23 -5.53
N THR A 102 -3.50 17.36 -6.53
CA THR A 102 -2.82 16.05 -6.42
C THR A 102 -1.36 16.10 -6.87
N LEU A 103 -1.05 16.91 -7.89
CA LEU A 103 0.30 17.10 -8.41
C LEU A 103 0.66 18.59 -8.38
N LYS A 104 1.85 18.92 -7.87
CA LYS A 104 2.31 20.30 -7.76
C LYS A 104 2.45 20.91 -9.16
N GLY A 105 1.76 22.02 -9.41
CA GLY A 105 1.77 22.73 -10.69
C GLY A 105 0.75 22.24 -11.73
N PHE A 106 -0.06 21.23 -11.41
CA PHE A 106 -1.13 20.75 -12.29
C PHE A 106 -2.46 21.43 -11.95
N PRO A 107 -3.38 21.60 -12.92
CA PRO A 107 -4.73 22.09 -12.66
C PRO A 107 -5.47 21.18 -11.68
N ALA A 108 -6.15 21.78 -10.70
CA ALA A 108 -7.10 21.08 -9.85
C ALA A 108 -8.36 20.70 -10.65
N PRO A 109 -9.10 19.65 -10.24
CA PRO A 109 -10.34 19.26 -10.91
C PRO A 109 -11.41 20.35 -10.76
N ILE A 110 -12.15 20.57 -11.85
CA ILE A 110 -13.36 21.38 -11.90
C ILE A 110 -14.55 20.44 -11.94
N ILE A 111 -15.41 20.51 -10.93
CA ILE A 111 -16.57 19.67 -10.67
C ILE A 111 -17.79 20.57 -10.60
N CYS A 112 -18.65 20.47 -11.61
CA CYS A 112 -19.82 21.33 -11.74
C CYS A 112 -21.05 20.55 -12.22
N ASP A 113 -22.20 21.22 -12.22
CA ASP A 113 -23.41 20.67 -12.82
C ASP A 113 -23.36 20.86 -14.33
N PHE A 114 -23.51 19.77 -15.09
CA PHE A 114 -23.93 19.84 -16.49
C PHE A 114 -25.43 20.14 -16.58
N LEU A 115 -26.21 19.48 -15.71
CA LEU A 115 -27.62 19.78 -15.47
C LEU A 115 -27.86 19.84 -13.97
N SER A 116 -28.24 21.00 -13.47
CA SER A 116 -28.56 21.17 -12.05
C SER A 116 -29.95 20.61 -11.72
N ARG A 117 -30.20 20.31 -10.44
CA ARG A 117 -31.55 19.91 -9.99
C ARG A 117 -32.59 20.99 -10.27
N GLU A 118 -32.20 22.26 -10.19
CA GLU A 118 -33.08 23.38 -10.49
C GLU A 118 -33.42 23.46 -11.98
N ASP A 119 -32.41 23.33 -12.84
CA ASP A 119 -32.59 23.37 -14.30
C ASP A 119 -33.33 22.14 -14.83
N SER A 120 -33.16 20.98 -14.18
CA SER A 120 -33.92 19.77 -14.54
C SER A 120 -35.44 20.00 -14.48
N ARG A 121 -35.93 20.88 -13.59
CA ARG A 121 -37.37 21.23 -13.48
C ARG A 121 -37.94 21.91 -14.72
N LYS A 122 -37.07 22.51 -15.55
CA LYS A 122 -37.47 23.19 -16.79
C LYS A 122 -37.70 22.18 -17.92
N ILE A 123 -37.22 20.95 -17.77
CA ILE A 123 -37.20 19.91 -18.80
C ILE A 123 -38.13 18.74 -18.42
N TYR A 124 -38.20 18.39 -17.14
CA TYR A 124 -38.92 17.22 -16.65
C TYR A 124 -40.14 17.59 -15.78
N ASP A 125 -41.05 16.63 -15.59
CA ASP A 125 -42.26 16.77 -14.77
C ASP A 125 -41.97 17.17 -13.32
N ALA A 126 -42.96 17.73 -12.64
CA ALA A 126 -42.81 18.39 -11.32
C ALA A 126 -42.12 17.53 -10.24
N ASP A 127 -42.33 16.20 -10.29
CA ASP A 127 -41.81 15.21 -9.35
C ASP A 127 -40.49 14.57 -9.80
N THR A 128 -39.97 14.92 -10.98
CA THR A 128 -38.71 14.39 -11.53
C THR A 128 -37.62 15.43 -11.45
N ARG A 129 -36.69 15.25 -10.50
CA ARG A 129 -35.53 16.14 -10.31
C ARG A 129 -34.28 15.34 -10.09
N PHE A 130 -33.24 15.65 -10.85
CA PHE A 130 -31.94 15.01 -10.72
C PHE A 130 -30.84 15.94 -11.19
N GLN A 131 -29.61 15.57 -10.86
CA GLN A 131 -28.41 16.30 -11.25
C GLN A 131 -27.57 15.42 -12.16
N ILE A 132 -27.00 16.03 -13.18
CA ILE A 132 -25.95 15.42 -14.00
C ILE A 132 -24.70 16.24 -13.76
N GLY A 133 -23.70 15.64 -13.12
CA GLY A 133 -22.41 16.27 -12.89
C GLY A 133 -21.51 16.21 -14.12
N ARG A 134 -20.59 17.16 -14.20
CA ARG A 134 -19.46 17.17 -15.11
C ARG A 134 -18.19 17.33 -14.28
N ILE A 135 -17.16 16.60 -14.66
CA ILE A 135 -15.82 16.76 -14.14
C ILE A 135 -14.86 17.03 -15.30
N ASP A 136 -14.04 18.06 -15.15
CA ASP A 136 -12.88 18.34 -15.99
C ASP A 136 -11.64 18.22 -15.09
N MET A 137 -10.77 17.25 -15.37
CA MET A 137 -9.64 16.95 -14.49
C MET A 137 -8.48 16.30 -15.24
N VAL A 138 -7.27 16.50 -14.72
CA VAL A 138 -6.12 15.68 -15.07
C VAL A 138 -6.34 14.26 -14.53
N ALA A 139 -5.98 13.25 -15.30
CA ALA A 139 -6.27 11.87 -14.94
C ALA A 139 -5.47 11.34 -13.73
N ASN A 140 -4.29 11.91 -13.47
CA ASN A 140 -3.48 11.70 -12.26
C ASN A 140 -4.03 12.52 -11.07
N THR A 141 -5.33 12.38 -10.76
CA THR A 141 -6.01 13.06 -9.64
C THR A 141 -6.48 12.04 -8.60
N GLY A 142 -6.29 12.34 -7.32
CA GLY A 142 -6.63 11.41 -6.24
C GLY A 142 -5.80 10.12 -6.28
N THR A 143 -6.40 9.02 -5.84
CA THR A 143 -5.82 7.67 -5.99
C THR A 143 -6.13 7.15 -7.40
N TYR A 144 -5.11 6.83 -8.17
CA TYR A 144 -5.25 6.45 -9.57
C TYR A 144 -4.42 5.22 -9.91
N LEU A 145 -4.72 4.64 -11.07
CA LEU A 145 -3.96 3.54 -11.65
C LEU A 145 -3.28 3.99 -12.94
N ASP A 146 -2.01 3.62 -13.10
CA ASP A 146 -1.26 3.73 -14.34
C ASP A 146 -1.19 2.37 -15.06
N SER A 147 -1.51 2.40 -16.35
CA SER A 147 -1.39 1.31 -17.31
C SER A 147 -0.12 1.46 -18.14
N PRO A 148 0.30 0.43 -18.91
CA PRO A 148 1.46 0.53 -19.81
C PRO A 148 1.44 1.76 -20.72
N PHE A 149 0.28 2.18 -21.21
CA PHE A 149 0.13 3.36 -22.06
C PHE A 149 0.61 4.67 -21.40
N HIS A 150 0.57 4.76 -20.06
CA HIS A 150 1.08 5.94 -19.34
C HIS A 150 2.56 6.21 -19.67
N ARG A 151 3.35 5.14 -19.92
CA ARG A 151 4.78 5.23 -20.19
C ARG A 151 5.15 4.92 -21.63
N PHE A 152 4.40 4.05 -22.30
CA PHE A 152 4.74 3.53 -23.62
C PHE A 152 3.61 3.86 -24.60
N GLU A 153 3.92 4.59 -25.68
CA GLU A 153 2.95 5.03 -26.70
C GLU A 153 2.09 3.90 -27.29
N HIS A 154 2.63 2.68 -27.32
CA HIS A 154 1.94 1.49 -27.84
C HIS A 154 1.62 0.46 -26.74
N GLY A 155 1.75 0.84 -25.47
CA GLY A 155 1.32 0.02 -24.34
C GLY A 155 -0.20 -0.06 -24.25
N LYS A 156 -0.70 -1.08 -23.56
CA LYS A 156 -2.12 -1.23 -23.25
C LYS A 156 -2.65 -0.01 -22.51
N ASP A 157 -3.72 0.58 -23.02
CA ASP A 157 -4.46 1.64 -22.34
C ASP A 157 -5.43 1.05 -21.29
N LEU A 158 -6.11 1.92 -20.53
CA LEU A 158 -7.05 1.46 -19.49
C LEU A 158 -8.20 0.60 -20.01
N SER A 159 -8.53 0.69 -21.30
CA SER A 159 -9.57 -0.12 -21.93
C SER A 159 -9.10 -1.52 -22.32
N GLU A 160 -7.80 -1.77 -22.29
CA GLU A 160 -7.14 -3.01 -22.69
C GLU A 160 -6.56 -3.80 -21.51
N LEU A 161 -6.65 -3.26 -20.28
CA LEU A 161 -6.27 -3.99 -19.07
C LEU A 161 -7.24 -5.15 -18.80
N GLU A 162 -6.68 -6.33 -18.57
CA GLU A 162 -7.42 -7.51 -18.16
C GLU A 162 -7.88 -7.39 -16.71
N LEU A 163 -9.15 -7.68 -16.41
CA LEU A 163 -9.65 -7.59 -15.03
C LEU A 163 -8.88 -8.49 -14.04
N ALA A 164 -8.30 -9.59 -14.53
CA ALA A 164 -7.48 -10.49 -13.72
C ALA A 164 -6.21 -9.82 -13.16
N SER A 165 -5.74 -8.70 -13.72
CA SER A 165 -4.64 -7.91 -13.15
C SER A 165 -5.09 -6.81 -12.18
N LEU A 166 -6.40 -6.68 -11.94
CA LEU A 166 -6.99 -5.54 -11.21
C LEU A 166 -7.98 -5.92 -10.12
N VAL A 167 -8.59 -7.10 -10.19
CA VAL A 167 -9.72 -7.51 -9.34
C VAL A 167 -9.34 -8.68 -8.45
N GLY A 168 -9.57 -8.53 -7.14
CA GLY A 168 -9.46 -9.62 -6.19
C GLY A 168 -8.06 -10.25 -6.10
N LEU A 169 -7.01 -9.49 -6.42
CA LEU A 169 -5.63 -9.98 -6.34
C LEU A 169 -5.30 -10.33 -4.90
N ASP A 170 -4.76 -11.51 -4.62
CA ASP A 170 -4.14 -11.78 -3.33
C ASP A 170 -3.06 -10.70 -3.08
N ALA A 171 -3.01 -10.16 -1.88
CA ALA A 171 -2.21 -8.98 -1.60
C ALA A 171 -1.31 -9.12 -0.38
N VAL A 172 -0.17 -8.42 -0.43
CA VAL A 172 0.79 -8.29 0.66
C VAL A 172 1.12 -6.82 0.89
N VAL A 173 1.40 -6.47 2.15
CA VAL A 173 1.81 -5.10 2.52
C VAL A 173 3.28 -5.09 2.93
N ALA A 174 4.10 -4.35 2.19
CA ALA A 174 5.46 -4.00 2.55
C ALA A 174 5.44 -2.74 3.43
N ARG A 175 5.64 -2.90 4.74
CA ARG A 175 5.62 -1.78 5.71
C ARG A 175 7.00 -1.18 5.88
N VAL A 176 7.12 0.08 5.46
CA VAL A 176 8.36 0.87 5.48
C VAL A 176 8.22 2.18 6.25
N THR A 177 7.15 2.33 7.04
CA THR A 177 6.98 3.44 7.97
C THR A 177 8.18 3.63 8.89
N GLY A 178 8.55 4.88 9.15
CA GLY A 178 9.62 5.25 10.08
C GLY A 178 11.04 4.90 9.62
N GLN A 179 11.24 4.56 8.34
CA GLN A 179 12.59 4.42 7.79
C GLN A 179 13.33 5.77 7.77
N ALA A 180 14.64 5.73 8.04
CA ALA A 180 15.50 6.92 7.98
C ALA A 180 15.76 7.40 6.54
N ARG A 181 15.58 6.52 5.54
CA ARG A 181 15.82 6.81 4.13
C ARG A 181 14.49 6.81 3.37
N ARG A 182 14.37 7.69 2.37
CA ARG A 182 13.23 7.75 1.45
C ARG A 182 13.19 6.58 0.46
N ALA A 183 14.36 6.11 0.05
CA ALA A 183 14.52 5.09 -0.97
C ALA A 183 14.22 3.70 -0.41
N VAL A 184 13.26 3.00 -1.01
CA VAL A 184 12.85 1.64 -0.68
C VAL A 184 13.50 0.69 -1.68
N SER A 185 14.53 -0.04 -1.24
CA SER A 185 15.25 -1.02 -2.06
C SER A 185 14.68 -2.43 -1.94
N ARG A 186 15.18 -3.35 -2.78
CA ARG A 186 14.67 -4.72 -2.91
C ARG A 186 14.61 -5.50 -1.59
N GLU A 187 15.47 -5.17 -0.63
CA GLU A 187 15.60 -5.89 0.64
C GLU A 187 14.30 -5.93 1.43
N VAL A 188 13.45 -4.91 1.25
CA VAL A 188 12.11 -4.83 1.85
C VAL A 188 11.18 -5.94 1.35
N PHE A 189 11.38 -6.40 0.12
CA PHE A 189 10.50 -7.36 -0.55
C PHE A 189 10.99 -8.80 -0.45
N LEU A 190 12.28 -9.02 -0.15
CA LEU A 190 12.86 -10.36 0.05
C LEU A 190 12.07 -11.29 1.01
N PRO A 191 11.51 -10.82 2.14
CA PRO A 191 10.75 -11.68 3.04
C PRO A 191 9.30 -11.91 2.59
N LEU A 192 8.85 -11.28 1.50
CA LEU A 192 7.46 -11.33 1.04
C LEU A 192 7.32 -12.29 -0.15
N ASP A 193 6.27 -13.09 -0.15
CA ASP A 193 5.84 -13.81 -1.35
C ASP A 193 5.03 -12.87 -2.24
N VAL A 194 5.67 -12.29 -3.25
CA VAL A 194 5.10 -11.27 -4.16
C VAL A 194 4.49 -11.87 -5.43
N ARG A 195 4.75 -13.14 -5.72
CA ARG A 195 4.42 -13.76 -7.02
C ARG A 195 2.91 -13.82 -7.25
N GLY A 196 2.46 -13.21 -8.35
CA GLY A 196 1.06 -13.13 -8.73
C GLY A 196 0.20 -12.24 -7.82
N LYS A 197 0.83 -11.43 -6.94
CA LYS A 197 0.11 -10.64 -5.92
C LYS A 197 0.15 -9.15 -6.18
N ALA A 198 -0.80 -8.45 -5.59
CA ALA A 198 -0.70 -7.01 -5.39
C ALA A 198 0.28 -6.72 -4.23
N VAL A 199 1.35 -5.98 -4.52
CA VAL A 199 2.34 -5.56 -3.53
C VAL A 199 2.07 -4.12 -3.16
N LEU A 200 1.55 -3.89 -1.95
CA LEU A 200 1.21 -2.55 -1.47
C LEU A 200 2.29 -2.03 -0.52
N VAL A 201 2.83 -0.86 -0.79
CA VAL A 201 3.95 -0.28 -0.03
C VAL A 201 3.43 0.80 0.89
N GLU A 202 3.46 0.50 2.19
CA GLU A 202 3.02 1.40 3.27
C GLU A 202 4.21 2.20 3.79
N THR A 203 4.26 3.47 3.37
CA THR A 203 5.29 4.44 3.76
C THR A 203 4.80 5.35 4.89
N GLY A 204 3.47 5.40 5.09
CA GLY A 204 2.79 6.32 6.00
C GLY A 204 2.74 7.75 5.47
N TRP A 205 3.10 7.97 4.19
CA TRP A 205 3.19 9.30 3.58
C TRP A 205 1.83 9.93 3.33
N SER A 206 0.79 9.09 3.17
CA SER A 206 -0.61 9.50 3.04
C SER A 206 -1.10 10.43 4.17
N ARG A 207 -0.45 10.43 5.34
CA ARG A 207 -0.74 11.39 6.43
C ARG A 207 -0.57 12.86 6.05
N HIS A 208 0.22 13.14 5.01
CA HIS A 208 0.49 14.49 4.51
C HIS A 208 -0.44 14.89 3.36
N TRP A 209 -1.39 14.04 2.96
CA TRP A 209 -2.28 14.27 1.82
C TRP A 209 -2.93 15.67 1.83
N ALA A 210 -3.03 16.29 0.66
CA ALA A 210 -3.58 17.63 0.46
C ALA A 210 -2.85 18.74 1.26
N THR A 211 -1.55 18.58 1.49
CA THR A 211 -0.68 19.62 2.06
C THR A 211 0.58 19.80 1.21
N GLU A 212 1.26 20.95 1.32
CA GLU A 212 2.55 21.17 0.64
C GLU A 212 3.59 20.10 0.96
N GLN A 213 3.58 19.59 2.20
CA GLN A 213 4.50 18.54 2.64
C GLN A 213 4.34 17.25 1.83
N TYR A 214 3.17 17.00 1.23
CA TYR A 214 2.95 15.80 0.43
C TYR A 214 3.90 15.73 -0.77
N PHE A 215 4.25 16.88 -1.35
CA PHE A 215 5.01 16.97 -2.61
C PHE A 215 6.53 16.85 -2.43
N GLU A 216 7.04 16.83 -1.20
CA GLU A 216 8.47 16.98 -0.92
C GLU A 216 8.97 15.95 0.10
N GLY A 217 10.07 15.26 -0.20
CA GLY A 217 10.68 14.30 0.74
C GLY A 217 9.92 12.98 0.87
N HIS A 218 9.02 12.67 -0.06
CA HIS A 218 8.26 11.43 -0.09
C HIS A 218 9.16 10.19 -0.31
N SER A 219 8.69 9.03 0.12
CA SER A 219 9.36 7.75 -0.12
C SER A 219 9.06 7.24 -1.54
N PHE A 220 9.96 6.43 -2.09
CA PHE A 220 9.87 5.92 -3.46
C PHE A 220 10.59 4.58 -3.58
N LEU A 221 10.29 3.80 -4.62
CA LEU A 221 10.99 2.54 -4.90
C LEU A 221 12.25 2.79 -5.72
N THR A 222 13.32 2.04 -5.44
CA THR A 222 14.52 2.10 -6.29
C THR A 222 14.37 1.27 -7.55
N ARG A 223 15.25 1.51 -8.53
CA ARG A 223 15.38 0.65 -9.73
C ARG A 223 15.49 -0.83 -9.36
N ASP A 224 16.35 -1.15 -8.40
CA ASP A 224 16.61 -2.53 -7.96
C ASP A 224 15.37 -3.17 -7.33
N ALA A 225 14.55 -2.41 -6.59
CA ALA A 225 13.25 -2.87 -6.13
C ALA A 225 12.29 -3.20 -7.28
N ALA A 226 12.19 -2.33 -8.29
CA ALA A 226 11.34 -2.56 -9.45
C ALA A 226 11.79 -3.78 -10.28
N GLU A 227 13.11 -3.95 -10.47
CA GLU A 227 13.68 -5.10 -11.17
C GLU A 227 13.39 -6.41 -10.44
N TYR A 228 13.50 -6.41 -9.10
CA TYR A 228 13.14 -7.55 -8.25
C TYR A 228 11.65 -7.88 -8.35
N LEU A 229 10.76 -6.90 -8.15
CA LEU A 229 9.31 -7.11 -8.20
C LEU A 229 8.84 -7.67 -9.55
N ARG A 230 9.43 -7.17 -10.65
CA ARG A 230 9.23 -7.73 -11.98
C ARG A 230 9.72 -9.18 -12.07
N ALA A 231 10.95 -9.45 -11.64
CA ALA A 231 11.56 -10.78 -11.75
C ALA A 231 10.80 -11.83 -10.93
N GLU A 232 10.30 -11.46 -9.75
CA GLU A 232 9.51 -12.34 -8.88
C GLU A 232 8.03 -12.41 -9.28
N GLY A 233 7.60 -11.62 -10.26
CA GLY A 233 6.29 -11.71 -10.88
C GLY A 233 5.17 -11.08 -10.06
N ALA A 234 5.40 -9.92 -9.45
CA ALA A 234 4.32 -9.11 -8.87
C ALA A 234 3.24 -8.82 -9.94
N ALA A 235 1.97 -8.91 -9.57
CA ALA A 235 0.86 -8.68 -10.50
C ALA A 235 0.47 -7.19 -10.58
N LEU A 236 0.64 -6.47 -9.49
CA LEU A 236 0.35 -5.04 -9.35
C LEU A 236 1.22 -4.45 -8.23
N VAL A 237 1.64 -3.20 -8.35
CA VAL A 237 2.36 -2.50 -7.29
C VAL A 237 1.63 -1.23 -6.89
N GLY A 238 1.35 -1.07 -5.59
CA GLY A 238 0.69 0.11 -5.04
C GLY A 238 1.57 0.83 -4.01
N ILE A 239 1.43 2.14 -3.87
CA ILE A 239 2.16 2.94 -2.88
C ILE A 239 1.30 4.09 -2.32
N ASP A 240 1.42 4.37 -1.02
CA ASP A 240 0.72 5.49 -0.35
C ASP A 240 1.51 6.81 -0.37
N SER A 241 2.39 6.98 -1.36
CA SER A 241 3.29 8.13 -1.50
C SER A 241 2.94 9.01 -2.69
N TYR A 242 3.63 10.16 -2.79
CA TYR A 242 3.42 11.14 -3.87
C TYR A 242 3.75 10.59 -5.26
N ASN A 243 4.78 9.76 -5.35
CA ASN A 243 5.12 9.06 -6.58
C ASN A 243 5.92 7.80 -6.22
N ILE A 244 5.78 6.75 -7.01
CA ILE A 244 6.52 5.49 -6.85
C ILE A 244 7.99 5.64 -7.25
N ASP A 245 8.33 6.63 -8.09
CA ASP A 245 9.69 7.00 -8.46
C ASP A 245 10.21 8.20 -7.67
N ASP A 246 11.54 8.34 -7.60
CA ASP A 246 12.14 9.58 -7.09
C ASP A 246 11.73 10.76 -7.99
N THR A 247 11.34 11.86 -7.36
CA THR A 247 10.96 13.12 -8.01
C THR A 247 12.08 14.13 -8.10
N THR A 248 13.25 13.82 -7.52
CA THR A 248 14.42 14.72 -7.56
C THR A 248 15.15 14.70 -8.90
N ASP A 249 14.93 13.66 -9.71
CA ASP A 249 15.43 13.56 -11.08
C ASP A 249 14.31 13.20 -12.08
N GLY A 250 14.68 13.12 -13.36
CA GLY A 250 13.76 12.78 -14.46
C GLY A 250 13.80 11.31 -14.91
N ALA A 251 14.53 10.42 -14.22
CA ALA A 251 14.84 9.09 -14.73
C ALA A 251 13.63 8.13 -14.71
N ARG A 252 12.80 8.23 -13.66
CA ARG A 252 11.57 7.43 -13.46
C ARG A 252 11.71 5.93 -13.81
N PRO A 253 12.72 5.23 -13.24
CA PRO A 253 12.99 3.84 -13.58
C PRO A 253 11.85 2.88 -13.21
N VAL A 254 11.13 3.12 -12.10
CA VAL A 254 10.11 2.21 -11.58
C VAL A 254 8.92 2.14 -12.53
N HIS A 255 8.38 3.29 -12.97
CA HIS A 255 7.35 3.33 -14.01
C HIS A 255 7.82 2.58 -15.26
N THR A 256 9.05 2.84 -15.72
CA THR A 256 9.59 2.20 -16.93
C THR A 256 9.67 0.68 -16.80
N ILE A 257 10.14 0.17 -15.65
CA ILE A 257 10.36 -1.26 -15.44
C ILE A 257 9.05 -2.02 -15.23
N LEU A 258 8.17 -1.51 -14.37
CA LEU A 258 6.93 -2.20 -14.01
C LEU A 258 5.92 -2.15 -15.16
N LEU A 259 5.66 -0.96 -15.71
CA LEU A 259 4.71 -0.82 -16.82
C LEU A 259 5.21 -1.51 -18.09
N GLY A 260 6.53 -1.57 -18.30
CA GLY A 260 7.13 -2.29 -19.42
C GLY A 260 7.04 -3.81 -19.29
N ALA A 261 6.75 -4.31 -18.09
CA ALA A 261 6.45 -5.70 -17.79
C ALA A 261 4.94 -5.96 -17.62
N GLU A 262 4.09 -5.01 -18.03
CA GLU A 262 2.62 -5.08 -17.89
C GLU A 262 2.13 -5.18 -16.44
N ILE A 263 2.92 -4.67 -15.48
CA ILE A 263 2.55 -4.60 -14.05
C ILE A 263 1.94 -3.23 -13.78
N PRO A 264 0.62 -3.09 -13.54
CA PRO A 264 -0.01 -1.81 -13.25
C PRO A 264 0.48 -1.21 -11.94
N ILE A 265 0.40 0.12 -11.85
CA ILE A 265 0.84 0.89 -10.68
C ILE A 265 -0.35 1.62 -10.09
N VAL A 266 -0.50 1.61 -8.76
CA VAL A 266 -1.51 2.44 -8.05
C VAL A 266 -0.80 3.41 -7.12
N GLU A 267 -0.96 4.71 -7.36
CA GLU A 267 -0.32 5.77 -6.57
C GLU A 267 -1.33 6.52 -5.69
N HIS A 268 -0.81 7.29 -4.73
CA HIS A 268 -1.61 8.06 -3.77
C HIS A 268 -2.62 7.21 -3.00
N MET A 269 -2.25 5.98 -2.65
CA MET A 269 -3.09 5.16 -1.77
C MET A 269 -3.17 5.77 -0.37
N CYS A 270 -4.17 5.38 0.40
CA CYS A 270 -4.28 5.72 1.80
C CYS A 270 -4.70 4.51 2.64
N GLN A 271 -4.67 4.65 3.96
CA GLN A 271 -5.20 3.65 4.90
C GLN A 271 -4.53 2.27 4.84
N LEU A 272 -3.33 2.16 4.27
CA LEU A 272 -2.60 0.89 4.19
C LEU A 272 -2.24 0.34 5.58
N GLU A 273 -2.16 1.20 6.61
CA GLU A 273 -1.96 0.83 8.01
C GLU A 273 -3.11 0.01 8.60
N ARG A 274 -4.30 0.05 7.99
CA ARG A 274 -5.49 -0.71 8.41
C ARG A 274 -5.49 -2.14 7.89
N LEU A 275 -4.59 -2.49 6.98
CA LEU A 275 -4.54 -3.80 6.34
C LEU A 275 -3.69 -4.78 7.16
N PRO A 276 -4.02 -6.09 7.15
CA PRO A 276 -3.09 -7.11 7.63
C PRO A 276 -1.88 -7.21 6.69
N ALA A 277 -0.79 -7.86 7.13
CA ALA A 277 0.42 -8.01 6.31
C ALA A 277 0.16 -8.82 5.02
N SER A 278 -0.79 -9.75 5.05
CA SER A 278 -1.20 -10.61 3.95
C SER A 278 -2.59 -11.22 4.26
N GLY A 279 -3.11 -12.05 3.36
CA GLY A 279 -4.37 -12.79 3.58
C GLY A 279 -5.64 -12.00 3.25
N PHE A 280 -5.52 -10.93 2.47
CA PHE A 280 -6.62 -10.13 1.95
C PHE A 280 -6.51 -10.04 0.43
N SER A 281 -7.60 -9.65 -0.23
CA SER A 281 -7.60 -9.38 -1.66
C SER A 281 -7.71 -7.89 -1.96
N PHE A 282 -7.01 -7.42 -2.98
CA PHE A 282 -6.96 -6.03 -3.43
C PHE A 282 -7.67 -5.86 -4.78
N THR A 283 -8.40 -4.75 -4.93
CA THR A 283 -9.06 -4.37 -6.18
C THR A 283 -8.81 -2.90 -6.49
N ALA A 284 -8.43 -2.59 -7.73
CA ALA A 284 -8.25 -1.22 -8.23
C ALA A 284 -8.60 -1.13 -9.71
N VAL A 285 -9.89 -1.01 -10.02
CA VAL A 285 -10.38 -0.95 -11.40
C VAL A 285 -10.63 0.52 -11.79
N PRO A 286 -9.96 1.04 -12.84
CA PRO A 286 -10.24 2.38 -13.37
C PRO A 286 -11.46 2.36 -14.29
N VAL A 287 -11.98 3.55 -14.61
CA VAL A 287 -12.94 3.67 -15.71
C VAL A 287 -12.29 3.17 -17.01
N LYS A 288 -13.03 2.39 -17.79
CA LYS A 288 -12.57 1.77 -19.04
C LYS A 288 -12.47 2.80 -20.18
N VAL A 289 -11.56 3.77 -20.08
CA VAL A 289 -11.40 4.86 -21.04
C VAL A 289 -10.33 4.52 -22.09
N LYS A 290 -10.73 4.52 -23.36
CA LYS A 290 -9.82 4.30 -24.49
C LYS A 290 -8.91 5.51 -24.71
N GLY A 291 -7.63 5.26 -25.00
CA GLY A 291 -6.61 6.27 -25.26
C GLY A 291 -6.09 6.98 -24.01
N MET A 292 -6.39 6.48 -22.81
CA MET A 292 -5.89 7.02 -21.54
C MET A 292 -5.01 6.01 -20.83
N GLY A 293 -3.86 6.48 -20.35
CA GLY A 293 -2.89 5.66 -19.62
C GLY A 293 -3.15 5.61 -18.12
N THR A 294 -3.86 6.60 -17.60
CA THR A 294 -4.10 6.81 -16.17
C THR A 294 -5.53 7.26 -15.97
N PHE A 295 -6.15 6.86 -14.86
CA PHE A 295 -7.40 7.47 -14.39
C PHE A 295 -7.64 7.12 -12.91
N PRO A 296 -8.42 7.94 -12.17
CA PRO A 296 -8.74 7.64 -10.78
C PRO A 296 -9.43 6.28 -10.62
N VAL A 297 -9.12 5.61 -9.51
CA VAL A 297 -9.71 4.34 -9.09
C VAL A 297 -10.38 4.51 -7.73
N ARG A 298 -11.38 3.68 -7.45
CA ARG A 298 -11.74 3.38 -6.06
C ARG A 298 -11.07 2.08 -5.67
N ALA A 299 -9.80 2.19 -5.26
CA ALA A 299 -9.02 1.08 -4.73
C ALA A 299 -9.53 0.67 -3.35
N PHE A 300 -9.71 -0.63 -3.12
CA PHE A 300 -10.13 -1.17 -1.83
C PHE A 300 -9.54 -2.56 -1.57
N ALA A 301 -9.40 -2.89 -0.29
CA ALA A 301 -9.12 -4.24 0.17
C ALA A 301 -10.41 -4.93 0.64
N THR A 302 -10.51 -6.22 0.37
CA THR A 302 -11.53 -7.10 0.96
C THR A 302 -10.85 -7.97 2.00
N LEU A 303 -11.20 -7.77 3.26
CA LEU A 303 -10.69 -8.57 4.37
C LEU A 303 -11.55 -9.82 4.52
N ARG A 304 -10.89 -10.97 4.64
CA ARG A 304 -11.56 -12.24 4.92
C ARG A 304 -12.05 -12.23 6.36
N SER A 305 -13.30 -12.59 6.55
CA SER A 305 -13.84 -12.88 7.88
C SER A 305 -13.10 -14.09 8.44
N ALA A 306 -12.53 -13.96 9.64
CA ALA A 306 -11.89 -15.06 10.35
C ALA A 306 -12.90 -16.07 10.86
#